data_AF-A0A929SZ78-F1
#
_entry.id   AF-A0A929SZ78-F1
#
_cell.length_a   1.000
_cell.length_b   1.000
_cell.length_c   1.000
_cell.angle_alpha   90.00
_cell.angle_beta   90.00
_cell.angle_gamma   90.00
#
_symmetry.space_group_name_H-M   'P 1'
#
loop_
_entity.id
_entity.type
_entity.pdbx_description
1 polymer ?
#
loop_
_entity_poly.entity_id
_entity_poly.type
_entity_poly.pdbx_seq_one_letter_code
_entity_poly.pdbx_strand_id
1 'polypeptide(L)'
;VIGATIIVPLFPAIGSYWSIRVQGIHLELASVMFTRTFAFALLGFLMAFSVDLEELLLVLEQKGLPPHFVYGLLVIIHAFPYIRREVVQMKEASQLRGRPLHFWSSLYYIKVIFTAYHLQEQYEQAMISHGFDEKGKRTPSIIWKNDGKALGWMILLFVVGNSIGWLWR
;
A
#
# COMPACT_ATOMS: atom_id res chain seq x y z
N VAL A 1 13.60 8.46 -9.88
CA VAL A 1 12.33 8.17 -9.18
C VAL A 1 11.35 9.33 -9.30
N ILE A 2 11.73 10.56 -8.90
CA ILE A 2 10.86 11.76 -8.93
C ILE A 2 10.21 12.01 -10.31
N GLY A 3 10.96 11.88 -11.41
CA GLY A 3 10.40 12.05 -12.76
C GLY A 3 9.33 11.02 -13.13
N ALA A 4 9.50 9.76 -12.72
CA ALA A 4 8.50 8.71 -12.96
C ALA A 4 7.21 8.96 -12.16
N THR A 5 7.33 9.47 -10.93
CA THR A 5 6.19 9.80 -10.06
C THR A 5 5.28 10.89 -10.64
N ILE A 6 5.80 11.78 -11.50
CA ILE A 6 5.02 12.82 -12.18
C ILE A 6 4.44 12.30 -13.50
N ILE A 7 5.19 11.46 -14.21
CA ILE A 7 4.80 10.92 -15.52
C ILE A 7 3.69 9.87 -15.41
N VAL A 8 3.71 9.01 -14.38
CA VAL A 8 2.70 7.94 -14.24
C VAL A 8 1.27 8.47 -14.02
N PRO A 9 1.03 9.51 -13.18
CA PRO A 9 -0.28 10.17 -13.04
C PRO A 9 -0.83 10.84 -14.31
N LEU A 10 0.02 11.18 -15.28
CA LEU A 10 -0.42 11.79 -16.53
C LEU A 10 -1.25 10.83 -17.39
N PHE A 11 -0.97 9.52 -17.35
CA PHE A 11 -1.74 8.52 -18.10
C PHE A 11 -3.24 8.50 -17.72
N PRO A 12 -3.63 8.33 -16.45
CA PRO A 12 -5.04 8.36 -16.07
C PRO A 12 -5.68 9.75 -16.28
N ALA A 13 -4.92 10.84 -16.15
CA ALA A 13 -5.42 12.19 -16.40
C ALA A 13 -5.73 12.43 -17.90
N ILE A 14 -4.84 12.00 -18.80
CA ILE A 14 -5.09 12.05 -20.25
C ILE A 14 -6.28 11.15 -20.61
N GLY A 15 -6.39 9.97 -19.99
CA GLY A 15 -7.52 9.08 -20.15
C GLY A 15 -8.86 9.71 -19.76
N SER A 16 -8.91 10.41 -18.61
CA SER A 16 -10.13 11.11 -18.18
C SER A 16 -10.49 12.28 -19.09
N TYR A 17 -9.50 13.04 -19.56
CA TYR A 17 -9.71 14.13 -20.52
C TYR A 17 -10.27 13.61 -21.85
N TRP A 18 -9.69 12.54 -22.41
CA TRP A 18 -10.14 11.94 -23.65
C TRP A 18 -11.56 11.39 -23.55
N SER A 19 -11.88 10.71 -22.44
CA SER A 19 -13.21 10.16 -22.19
C SER A 19 -14.31 11.24 -22.23
N ILE A 20 -14.06 12.40 -21.61
CA ILE A 20 -15.01 13.53 -21.58
C ILE A 20 -15.10 14.21 -22.95
N ARG A 21 -13.97 14.30 -23.68
CA ARG A 21 -13.95 14.84 -25.05
C ARG A 21 -14.84 14.02 -25.99
N VAL A 22 -14.85 12.70 -25.86
CA VAL A 22 -15.68 11.78 -26.66
C VAL A 22 -17.17 11.90 -26.30
N GLN A 23 -17.51 12.25 -25.06
CA GLN A 23 -18.89 12.46 -24.62
C GLN A 23 -19.50 13.81 -25.04
N GLY A 24 -18.76 14.67 -25.75
CA GLY A 24 -19.30 15.93 -26.30
C GLY A 24 -19.52 17.04 -25.28
N ILE A 25 -19.00 16.91 -24.07
CA ILE A 25 -19.17 17.88 -22.96
C ILE A 25 -18.24 19.09 -23.18
N HIS A 26 -18.63 20.27 -22.69
CA HIS A 26 -17.88 21.54 -22.78
C HIS A 26 -16.40 21.41 -22.37
N LEU A 27 -15.51 22.12 -23.08
CA LEU A 27 -14.04 22.04 -22.92
C LEU A 27 -13.57 22.37 -21.49
N GLU A 28 -14.29 23.26 -20.80
CA GLU A 28 -13.99 23.69 -19.43
C GLU A 28 -14.15 22.54 -18.42
N LEU A 29 -15.16 21.69 -18.59
CA LEU A 29 -15.39 20.55 -17.70
C LEU A 29 -14.28 19.49 -17.86
N ALA A 30 -13.78 19.32 -19.09
CA ALA A 30 -12.69 18.40 -19.39
C ALA A 30 -11.38 18.84 -18.71
N SER A 31 -11.06 20.14 -18.72
CA SER A 31 -9.87 20.66 -18.02
C SER A 31 -9.97 20.53 -16.50
N VAL A 32 -11.13 20.74 -15.90
CA VAL A 32 -11.34 20.58 -14.45
C VAL A 32 -11.18 19.11 -14.02
N MET A 33 -11.70 18.17 -14.82
CA MET A 33 -11.56 16.74 -14.52
C MET A 33 -10.13 16.25 -14.75
N PHE A 34 -9.41 16.81 -15.72
CA PHE A 34 -7.99 16.53 -15.92
C PHE A 34 -7.15 16.91 -14.69
N THR A 35 -7.28 18.16 -14.20
CA THR A 35 -6.50 18.63 -13.04
C THR A 35 -6.86 17.87 -11.76
N ARG A 36 -8.14 17.55 -11.58
CA ARG A 36 -8.63 16.74 -10.45
C ARG A 36 -8.02 15.34 -10.45
N THR A 37 -8.15 14.60 -11.54
CA THR A 37 -7.63 13.22 -11.65
C THR A 37 -6.11 13.21 -11.54
N PHE A 38 -5.43 14.18 -12.15
CA PHE A 38 -3.99 14.35 -12.03
C PHE A 38 -3.56 14.57 -10.56
N ALA A 39 -4.22 15.48 -9.84
CA ALA A 39 -3.88 15.77 -8.44
C ALA A 39 -4.06 14.54 -7.54
N PHE A 40 -5.17 13.81 -7.66
CA PHE A 40 -5.41 12.60 -6.85
C PHE A 40 -4.44 11.48 -7.19
N ALA A 41 -4.16 11.25 -8.47
CA ALA A 41 -3.20 10.24 -8.89
C ALA A 41 -1.79 10.60 -8.40
N LEU A 42 -1.35 11.85 -8.58
CA LEU A 42 -0.05 12.34 -8.11
C LEU A 42 0.10 12.15 -6.59
N LEU A 43 -0.91 12.55 -5.80
CA LEU A 43 -0.89 12.36 -4.36
C LEU A 43 -0.79 10.87 -3.96
N GLY A 44 -1.55 10.00 -4.62
CA GLY A 44 -1.50 8.56 -4.39
C GLY A 44 -0.12 7.98 -4.69
N PHE A 45 0.49 8.36 -5.81
CA PHE A 45 1.83 7.91 -6.18
C PHE A 45 2.91 8.48 -5.26
N LEU A 46 2.83 9.75 -4.87
CA LEU A 46 3.76 10.36 -3.91
C LEU A 46 3.70 9.63 -2.56
N MET A 47 2.50 9.30 -2.08
CA MET A 47 2.33 8.52 -0.86
C MET A 47 2.94 7.12 -0.99
N ALA A 48 2.66 6.42 -2.09
CA ALA A 48 3.14 5.05 -2.31
C ALA A 48 4.68 4.94 -2.44
N PHE A 49 5.35 5.98 -2.94
CA PHE A 49 6.81 5.98 -3.11
C PHE A 49 7.59 6.64 -1.98
N SER A 50 6.98 7.54 -1.21
CA SER A 50 7.68 8.30 -0.17
C SER A 50 7.54 7.70 1.22
N VAL A 51 6.49 6.89 1.45
CA VAL A 51 6.18 6.34 2.78
C VAL A 51 6.25 4.83 2.73
N ASP A 52 7.08 4.25 3.60
CA ASP A 52 7.12 2.81 3.79
C ASP A 52 5.86 2.32 4.50
N LEU A 53 5.31 1.20 4.03
CA LEU A 53 4.06 0.65 4.56
C LEU A 53 4.15 0.27 6.05
N GLU A 54 5.32 -0.18 6.50
CA GLU A 54 5.62 -0.47 7.90
C GLU A 54 5.51 0.78 8.77
N GLU A 55 6.17 1.87 8.38
CA GLU A 55 6.11 3.14 9.11
C GLU A 55 4.68 3.67 9.18
N LEU A 56 3.93 3.59 8.07
CA LEU A 56 2.53 3.99 8.02
C LEU A 56 1.69 3.19 9.03
N LEU A 57 1.92 1.88 9.13
CA LEU A 57 1.18 1.02 10.05
C LEU A 57 1.46 1.32 11.52
N LEU A 58 2.73 1.59 11.86
CA LEU A 58 3.13 1.99 13.21
C LEU A 58 2.53 3.34 13.60
N VAL A 59 2.44 4.28 12.67
CA VAL A 59 1.75 5.57 12.89
C VAL A 59 0.25 5.36 13.08
N LEU A 60 -0.37 4.45 12.31
CA LEU A 60 -1.79 4.13 12.47
C LEU A 60 -2.09 3.47 13.82
N GLU A 61 -1.21 2.59 14.31
CA GLU A 61 -1.30 2.01 15.67
C GLU A 61 -1.43 3.12 16.72
N GLN A 62 -0.59 4.15 16.61
CA GLN A 62 -0.60 5.30 17.54
C GLN A 62 -1.85 6.17 17.42
N LYS A 63 -2.50 6.17 16.26
CA LYS A 63 -3.74 6.92 16.00
C LYS A 63 -5.01 6.18 16.44
N GLY A 64 -4.88 4.98 17.01
CA GLY A 64 -5.98 4.20 17.58
C GLY A 64 -6.36 2.97 16.79
N LEU A 65 -5.55 2.54 15.81
CA LEU A 65 -5.75 1.24 15.16
C LEU A 65 -5.49 0.11 16.18
N PRO A 66 -6.32 -0.95 16.22
CA PRO A 66 -6.10 -2.04 17.17
C PRO A 66 -4.73 -2.70 16.96
N PRO A 67 -3.90 -2.86 18.02
CA PRO A 67 -2.54 -3.37 17.88
C PRO A 67 -2.49 -4.74 17.20
N HIS A 68 -3.38 -5.67 17.56
CA HIS A 68 -3.44 -7.02 16.96
C HIS A 68 -3.58 -7.00 15.43
N PHE A 69 -4.31 -6.02 14.89
CA PHE A 69 -4.49 -5.88 13.45
C PHE A 69 -3.21 -5.36 12.78
N VAL A 70 -2.56 -4.36 13.38
CA VAL A 70 -1.28 -3.81 12.91
C VAL A 70 -0.21 -4.91 12.89
N TYR A 71 -0.06 -5.64 13.99
CA TYR A 71 0.90 -6.75 14.08
C TYR A 71 0.60 -7.84 13.05
N GLY A 72 -0.67 -8.22 12.87
CA GLY A 72 -1.04 -9.21 11.86
C GLY A 72 -0.58 -8.82 10.45
N LEU A 73 -0.78 -7.56 10.06
CA LEU A 73 -0.31 -7.07 8.76
C LEU A 73 1.22 -6.99 8.69
N LEU A 74 1.87 -6.53 9.76
CA LEU A 74 3.33 -6.39 9.82
C LEU A 74 4.03 -7.75 9.68
N VAL A 75 3.47 -8.78 10.32
CA VAL A 75 3.94 -10.17 10.17
C VAL A 75 3.79 -10.61 8.71
N ILE A 76 2.64 -10.36 8.07
CA ILE A 76 2.42 -10.73 6.67
C ILE A 76 3.40 -10.03 5.73
N ILE A 77 3.65 -8.73 5.92
CA ILE A 77 4.58 -7.94 5.10
C ILE A 77 5.99 -8.56 5.16
N HIS A 78 6.46 -8.92 6.35
CA HIS A 78 7.77 -9.54 6.55
C HIS A 78 7.82 -11.00 6.09
N ALA A 79 6.73 -11.74 6.23
CA ALA A 79 6.61 -13.14 5.84
C ALA A 79 6.49 -13.33 4.30
N PHE A 80 5.93 -12.35 3.59
CA PHE A 80 5.69 -12.42 2.15
C PHE A 80 6.93 -12.78 1.30
N PRO A 81 8.10 -12.14 1.47
CA PRO A 81 9.30 -12.51 0.71
C PRO A 81 9.78 -13.93 1.02
N TYR A 82 9.59 -14.40 2.26
CA TYR A 82 9.92 -15.77 2.64
C TYR A 82 9.00 -16.78 1.93
N ILE A 83 7.68 -16.58 2.01
CA ILE A 83 6.70 -17.42 1.29
C ILE A 83 7.02 -17.45 -0.20
N ARG A 84 7.30 -16.29 -0.81
CA ARG A 84 7.63 -16.20 -2.25
C ARG A 84 8.83 -17.08 -2.61
N ARG A 85 9.89 -17.06 -1.79
CA ARG A 85 11.09 -17.88 -2.03
C ARG A 85 10.76 -19.37 -1.91
N GLU A 86 10.01 -19.75 -0.89
CA GLU A 86 9.62 -21.15 -0.67
C GLU A 86 8.76 -21.69 -1.82
N VAL A 87 7.79 -20.90 -2.29
CA VAL A 87 6.95 -21.25 -3.44
C VAL A 87 7.76 -21.41 -4.73
N VAL A 88 8.76 -20.55 -4.97
CA VAL A 88 9.67 -20.65 -6.13
C VAL A 88 10.50 -21.94 -6.04
N GLN A 89 11.11 -22.22 -4.89
CA GLN A 89 11.88 -23.44 -4.67
C GLN A 89 11.02 -24.71 -4.85
N MET A 90 9.78 -24.69 -4.35
CA MET A 90 8.83 -25.79 -4.55
C MET A 90 8.48 -26.01 -6.02
N LYS A 91 8.32 -24.92 -6.78
CA LYS A 91 8.07 -24.98 -8.22
C LYS A 91 9.26 -25.63 -8.95
N GLU A 92 10.48 -25.18 -8.66
CA GLU A 92 11.71 -25.70 -9.25
C GLU A 92 11.91 -27.19 -8.89
N ALA A 93 11.75 -27.56 -7.61
CA ALA A 93 11.83 -28.96 -7.18
C ALA A 93 10.79 -29.86 -7.87
N SER A 94 9.58 -29.35 -8.14
CA SER A 94 8.56 -30.09 -8.88
C SER A 94 8.92 -30.27 -10.35
N GLN A 95 9.55 -29.26 -10.96
CA GLN A 95 10.07 -29.35 -12.33
C GLN A 95 11.17 -30.41 -12.44
N LEU A 96 12.09 -30.48 -11.46
CA LEU A 96 13.12 -31.53 -11.39
C LEU A 96 12.53 -32.94 -11.27
N ARG A 97 11.34 -33.08 -10.65
CA ARG A 97 10.59 -34.35 -10.55
C ARG A 97 9.77 -34.68 -11.81
N GLY A 98 9.91 -33.91 -12.88
CA GLY A 98 9.14 -34.11 -14.12
C GLY A 98 7.65 -33.78 -14.00
N ARG A 99 7.22 -33.13 -12.90
CA ARG A 99 5.82 -32.72 -12.69
C ARG A 99 5.73 -31.19 -12.71
N PRO A 100 5.63 -30.55 -13.89
CA PRO A 100 5.56 -29.11 -13.98
C PRO A 100 4.28 -28.57 -13.33
N LEU A 101 4.42 -27.79 -12.27
CA LEU A 101 3.31 -27.09 -11.63
C LEU A 101 2.94 -25.87 -12.47
N HIS A 102 1.79 -25.95 -13.13
CA HIS A 102 1.18 -24.81 -13.82
C HIS A 102 0.41 -23.96 -12.82
N PHE A 103 0.29 -22.66 -13.11
CA PHE A 103 -0.42 -21.72 -12.23
C PHE A 103 -1.92 -22.03 -12.10
N TRP A 104 -2.52 -22.73 -13.06
CA TRP A 104 -3.91 -23.20 -13.01
C TRP A 104 -4.10 -24.52 -12.26
N SER A 105 -3.03 -25.18 -11.81
CA SER A 105 -3.16 -26.47 -11.12
C SER A 105 -3.60 -26.28 -9.68
N SER A 106 -4.69 -26.95 -9.26
CA SER A 106 -5.16 -26.94 -7.86
C SER A 106 -4.06 -27.38 -6.86
N LEU A 107 -3.20 -28.32 -7.27
CA LEU A 107 -2.07 -28.79 -6.46
C LEU A 107 -1.05 -27.70 -6.13
N TYR A 108 -0.92 -26.68 -6.97
CA TYR A 108 -0.06 -25.53 -6.69
C TYR A 108 -0.60 -24.76 -5.48
N TYR A 109 -1.87 -24.39 -5.50
CA TYR A 109 -2.51 -23.63 -4.42
C TYR A 109 -2.52 -24.39 -3.09
N ILE A 110 -2.83 -25.68 -3.11
CA ILE A 110 -2.82 -26.51 -1.90
C ILE A 110 -1.43 -26.50 -1.23
N LYS A 111 -0.36 -26.64 -2.02
CA LYS A 111 1.02 -26.58 -1.48
C LYS A 111 1.34 -25.22 -0.86
N VAL A 112 0.95 -24.12 -1.52
CA VAL A 112 1.15 -22.77 -0.99
C VAL A 112 0.40 -22.57 0.33
N ILE A 113 -0.83 -23.09 0.44
CA ILE A 113 -1.61 -23.02 1.69
C ILE A 113 -0.91 -23.78 2.82
N PHE A 114 -0.42 -25.00 2.55
CA PHE A 114 0.34 -25.76 3.55
C PHE A 114 1.62 -25.05 3.98
N THR A 115 2.35 -24.43 3.05
CA THR A 115 3.50 -23.58 3.38
C THR A 115 3.13 -22.41 4.28
N ALA A 116 2.06 -21.69 3.94
CA ALA A 116 1.59 -20.57 4.76
C ALA A 116 1.16 -21.02 6.15
N TYR A 117 0.51 -22.18 6.28
CA TYR A 117 0.12 -22.77 7.56
C TYR A 117 1.33 -23.14 8.42
N HIS A 118 2.34 -23.79 7.83
CA HIS A 118 3.57 -24.12 8.55
C HIS A 118 4.30 -22.87 9.04
N LEU A 119 4.33 -21.82 8.20
CA LEU A 119 4.92 -20.55 8.56
C LEU A 119 4.16 -19.87 9.72
N GLN A 120 2.83 -19.94 9.72
CA GLN A 120 2.02 -19.44 10.84
C GLN A 120 2.41 -20.11 12.16
N GLU A 121 2.53 -21.44 12.19
CA GLU A 121 2.95 -22.18 13.38
C GLU A 121 4.34 -21.75 13.87
N GLN A 122 5.30 -21.59 12.94
CA GLN A 122 6.64 -21.12 13.26
C GLN A 122 6.63 -19.70 13.86
N TYR A 123 5.83 -18.79 13.30
CA TYR A 123 5.69 -17.43 13.83
C TYR A 123 5.06 -17.43 15.22
N GLU A 124 4.02 -18.24 15.45
CA GLU A 124 3.38 -18.36 16.75
C GLU A 124 4.36 -18.88 17.82
N GLN A 125 5.13 -19.92 17.49
CA GLN A 125 6.17 -20.44 18.39
C GLN A 125 7.27 -19.41 18.67
N ALA A 126 7.73 -18.69 17.64
CA ALA A 126 8.68 -17.61 17.81
C ALA A 126 8.11 -16.51 18.71
N MET A 127 6.85 -16.14 18.52
CA MET A 127 6.16 -15.12 19.31
C MET A 127 6.02 -15.53 20.79
N ILE A 128 5.61 -16.77 21.05
CA ILE A 128 5.51 -17.32 22.42
C ILE A 128 6.88 -17.36 23.09
N SER A 129 7.93 -17.80 22.38
CA SER A 129 9.29 -17.86 22.94
C SER A 129 9.89 -16.49 23.26
N HIS A 130 9.46 -15.43 22.57
CA HIS A 130 9.82 -14.04 22.89
C HIS A 130 8.96 -13.43 24.01
N GLY A 131 8.05 -14.20 24.61
CA GLY A 131 7.21 -13.76 25.73
C GLY A 131 6.07 -12.83 25.32
N PHE A 132 5.56 -12.96 24.09
CA PHE A 132 4.44 -12.15 23.62
C PHE A 132 3.16 -12.50 24.38
N ASP A 133 2.55 -11.48 24.99
CA ASP A 133 1.23 -11.54 25.61
C ASP A 133 0.25 -10.68 24.79
N GLU A 134 -0.85 -11.28 24.31
CA GLU A 134 -1.90 -10.59 23.55
C GLU A 134 -2.64 -9.51 24.35
N LYS A 135 -2.77 -9.68 25.67
CA LYS A 135 -3.57 -8.79 26.54
C LYS A 135 -2.71 -7.79 27.31
N GLY A 136 -1.40 -7.93 27.26
CA GLY A 136 -0.45 -7.06 27.94
C GLY A 136 -0.40 -5.65 27.33
N LYS A 137 -0.23 -4.62 28.18
CA LYS A 137 0.04 -3.25 27.72
C LYS A 137 1.44 -3.20 27.10
N ARG A 138 1.54 -2.75 25.85
CA ARG A 138 2.80 -2.61 25.12
C ARG A 138 3.26 -1.16 25.07
N THR A 139 4.57 -0.96 25.11
CA THR A 139 5.19 0.34 24.81
C THR A 139 5.68 0.31 23.35
N PRO A 140 5.21 1.22 22.48
CA PRO A 140 5.69 1.30 21.12
C PRO A 140 7.19 1.65 21.12
N SER A 141 7.98 0.95 20.29
CA SER A 141 9.43 1.14 20.18
C SER A 141 9.81 2.49 19.57
N ILE A 142 8.96 3.03 18.70
CA ILE A 142 9.17 4.29 17.98
C ILE A 142 7.96 5.18 18.26
N ILE A 143 8.17 6.39 18.78
CA ILE A 143 7.09 7.36 19.01
C ILE A 143 7.18 8.45 17.94
N TRP A 144 6.19 8.49 17.04
CA TRP A 144 6.15 9.50 15.99
C TRP A 144 5.51 10.77 16.54
N LYS A 145 6.31 11.82 16.70
CA LYS A 145 5.80 13.15 17.05
C LYS A 145 5.45 13.90 15.78
N ASN A 146 4.16 14.17 15.59
CA ASN A 146 3.69 14.99 14.48
C ASN A 146 4.05 16.46 14.73
N ASP A 147 4.76 17.09 13.79
CA ASP A 147 4.94 18.55 13.84
C ASP A 147 3.64 19.22 13.37
N GLY A 148 2.85 19.71 14.33
CA GLY A 148 1.58 20.37 14.05
C GLY A 148 1.71 21.61 13.15
N LYS A 149 2.90 22.22 13.08
CA LYS A 149 3.14 23.41 12.24
C LYS A 149 3.19 23.05 10.76
N ALA A 150 3.84 21.94 10.40
CA ALA A 150 3.91 21.47 9.01
C ALA A 150 2.53 21.08 8.46
N LEU A 151 1.70 20.47 9.31
CA LEU A 151 0.32 20.10 8.95
C LEU A 151 -0.56 21.34 8.72
N GLY A 152 -0.39 22.38 9.54
CA GLY A 152 -1.04 23.68 9.35
C GLY A 152 -0.68 24.33 8.00
N TRP A 153 0.60 24.31 7.61
CA TRP A 153 1.04 24.84 6.32
C TRP A 153 0.47 24.06 5.12
N MET A 154 0.37 22.73 5.22
CA MET A 154 -0.23 21.90 4.16
C MET A 154 -1.73 22.19 3.99
N ILE A 155 -2.49 22.33 5.08
CA ILE A 155 -3.91 22.68 5.03
C ILE A 155 -4.08 24.07 4.43
N LEU A 156 -3.23 25.03 4.81
CA LEU A 156 -3.26 26.40 4.30
C LEU A 156 -3.01 26.41 2.78
N LEU A 157 -2.00 25.69 2.29
CA LEU A 157 -1.75 25.54 0.86
C LEU A 157 -2.94 24.92 0.11
N PHE A 158 -3.58 23.91 0.69
CA PHE A 158 -4.75 23.26 0.08
C PHE A 158 -5.96 24.20 -0.01
N VAL A 159 -6.20 24.99 1.03
CA VAL A 159 -7.29 25.98 1.08
C VAL A 159 -7.03 27.12 0.10
N VAL A 160 -5.79 27.63 0.04
CA VAL A 160 -5.39 28.69 -0.91
C VAL A 160 -5.46 28.20 -2.35
N GLY A 161 -5.05 26.97 -2.62
CA GLY A 161 -5.18 26.36 -3.95
C GLY A 161 -6.64 26.21 -4.40
N ASN A 162 -7.54 25.83 -3.49
CA ASN A 162 -8.97 25.75 -3.79
C ASN A 162 -9.64 27.11 -3.95
N SER A 163 -9.26 28.12 -3.15
CA SER A 163 -9.86 29.45 -3.22
C SER A 163 -9.49 30.20 -4.51
N ILE A 164 -8.28 29.99 -5.05
CA ILE A 164 -7.89 30.52 -6.37
C ILE A 164 -8.75 29.94 -7.49
N GLY A 165 -9.13 28.66 -7.40
CA GLY A 165 -10.06 28.04 -8.34
C GLY A 165 -11.51 28.54 -8.23
N TRP A 166 -11.90 29.07 -7.07
CA TRP A 166 -13.21 29.70 -6.84
C TRP A 166 -13.27 31.13 -7.36
N LEU A 167 -12.15 31.85 -7.31
CA LEU A 167 -12.00 33.23 -7.82
C LEU A 167 -12.02 33.34 -9.36
N TRP A 168 -11.80 32.23 -10.07
CA TRP A 168 -11.81 32.14 -11.53
C TRP A 168 -13.12 31.57 -12.11
N ARG A 169 -14.14 31.35 -11.26
CA ARG A 169 -15.46 30.85 -11.63
C ARG A 169 -16.51 31.95 -11.45
#